data_AF-A0A212DAU1-F1
#
_entry.id   AF-A0A212DAU1-F1
#
_cell.length_a   1.000
_cell.length_b   1.000
_cell.length_c   1.000
_cell.angle_alpha   90.00
_cell.angle_beta   90.00
_cell.angle_gamma   90.00
#
_symmetry.space_group_name_H-M   'P 1'
#
loop_
_entity.id
_entity.type
_entity.pdbx_description
1 polymer ?
#
loop_
_entity_poly.entity_id
_entity_poly.type
_entity_poly.pdbx_seq_one_letter_code
_entity_poly.pdbx_strand_id
1 'polypeptide(L)'
;MLWPSVAVSECYLESDQTSLYHAAKGLMTLQALYGTIPQIFGKGECARQVANMMIRMKREFTGSQNSIFPVFDNLLLLDRNVDLLSPLATQLTYEGLIDEIYGIQNSYVKLPPEKFAPKKQGDGGKDLPTEAKKLQLNSAEELYAEIRDKNFNAVGSVLSKKAKVISAAFEERHNAKTVGEIKQFVSQLPHMQAARGSLANHTSIAELIKDVTTSEDFFDKLTVEQDFMSGIDTDKNPTDISYVYSGYAPLSVRLAQLLSRPGWRSIEEVLRILPGPHFEERQPLPTGLQKKRENRVTLIFFLGGVTFAEIAALRFLSQLEDGGTEYVIATTKLINGASWIESLMEKPF
;
A
#
# COMPACT_ATOMS: atom_id res chain seq x y z
N MET A 1 -3.37 -18.63 -15.48
CA MET A 1 -2.43 -18.53 -14.34
C MET A 1 -3.31 -18.55 -13.09
N LEU A 2 -3.15 -19.54 -12.22
CA LEU A 2 -4.06 -19.77 -11.09
C LEU A 2 -3.83 -18.67 -10.03
N TRP A 3 -4.83 -17.83 -9.78
CA TRP A 3 -4.81 -16.95 -8.62
C TRP A 3 -5.09 -17.82 -7.37
N PRO A 4 -4.25 -17.75 -6.32
CA PRO A 4 -4.53 -18.43 -5.06
C PRO A 4 -5.86 -17.93 -4.47
N SER A 5 -6.56 -18.80 -3.74
CA SER A 5 -7.72 -18.39 -2.93
C SER A 5 -7.30 -17.24 -2.01
N VAL A 6 -8.16 -16.22 -1.89
CA VAL A 6 -7.94 -15.13 -0.93
C VAL A 6 -8.47 -15.61 0.42
N ALA A 7 -7.79 -15.28 1.51
CA ALA A 7 -8.20 -15.64 2.88
C ALA A 7 -9.67 -15.28 3.19
N VAL A 8 -10.26 -14.31 2.48
CA VAL A 8 -11.69 -14.02 2.56
C VAL A 8 -12.55 -15.21 2.13
N SER A 9 -12.26 -15.86 1.00
CA SER A 9 -13.03 -17.02 0.52
C SER A 9 -12.95 -18.17 1.51
N GLU A 10 -11.72 -18.53 1.88
CA GLU A 10 -11.44 -19.61 2.84
C GLU A 10 -12.20 -19.36 4.15
N CYS A 11 -12.01 -18.20 4.77
CA CYS A 11 -12.56 -17.94 6.10
C CYS A 11 -14.07 -17.71 6.11
N TYR A 12 -14.63 -16.99 5.14
CA TYR A 12 -16.03 -16.55 5.16
C TYR A 12 -16.98 -17.38 4.29
N LEU A 13 -16.49 -18.04 3.25
CA LEU A 13 -17.33 -18.89 2.38
C LEU A 13 -17.13 -20.38 2.68
N GLU A 14 -15.90 -20.80 2.95
CA GLU A 14 -15.55 -22.22 3.10
C GLU A 14 -15.37 -22.66 4.57
N SER A 15 -15.39 -21.71 5.51
CA SER A 15 -15.09 -21.93 6.93
C SER A 15 -13.70 -22.56 7.19
N ASP A 16 -12.76 -22.38 6.26
CA ASP A 16 -11.36 -22.76 6.40
C ASP A 16 -10.54 -21.61 7.00
N GLN A 17 -9.97 -21.85 8.18
CA GLN A 17 -9.16 -20.88 8.92
C GLN A 17 -7.65 -21.13 8.81
N THR A 18 -7.21 -21.94 7.84
CA THR A 18 -5.79 -22.31 7.65
C THR A 18 -4.90 -21.07 7.46
N SER A 19 -5.34 -20.09 6.68
CA SER A 19 -4.62 -18.83 6.49
C SER A 19 -4.46 -18.03 7.80
N LEU A 20 -5.42 -18.09 8.71
CA LEU A 20 -5.34 -17.44 10.02
C LEU A 20 -4.28 -18.09 10.92
N TYR A 21 -4.15 -19.41 10.86
CA TYR A 21 -3.08 -20.13 11.56
C TYR A 21 -1.70 -19.69 11.05
N HIS A 22 -1.54 -19.57 9.73
CA HIS A 22 -0.31 -19.07 9.12
C HIS A 22 -0.04 -17.59 9.47
N ALA A 23 -1.07 -16.75 9.54
CA ALA A 23 -0.95 -15.37 10.01
C ALA A 23 -0.44 -15.32 11.47
N ALA A 24 -1.04 -16.12 12.37
CA ALA A 24 -0.59 -16.23 13.76
C ALA A 24 0.86 -16.73 13.86
N LYS A 25 1.24 -17.74 13.07
CA LYS A 25 2.65 -18.21 13.00
C LYS A 25 3.61 -17.14 12.50
N GLY A 26 3.23 -16.38 11.46
CA GLY A 26 4.02 -15.25 10.96
C GLY A 26 4.22 -14.19 12.04
N LEU A 27 3.17 -13.87 12.79
CA LEU A 27 3.24 -12.94 13.93
C LEU A 27 4.14 -13.48 15.07
N MET A 28 4.10 -14.79 15.35
CA MET A 28 5.03 -15.40 16.32
C MET A 28 6.49 -15.30 15.85
N THR A 29 6.76 -15.51 14.56
CA THR A 29 8.10 -15.30 13.98
C THR A 29 8.54 -13.84 14.10
N LEU A 30 7.65 -12.87 13.84
CA LEU A 30 7.95 -11.45 14.04
C LEU A 30 8.29 -11.17 15.50
N GLN A 31 7.53 -11.70 16.46
CA GLN A 31 7.84 -11.51 17.89
C GLN A 31 9.19 -12.12 18.30
N ALA A 32 9.58 -13.24 17.69
CA ALA A 32 10.87 -13.87 17.96
C ALA A 32 12.07 -13.03 17.49
N LEU A 33 11.88 -12.20 16.45
CA LEU A 33 12.92 -11.35 15.86
C LEU A 33 12.88 -9.90 16.38
N TYR A 34 11.69 -9.38 16.68
CA TYR A 34 11.46 -7.96 16.97
C TYR A 34 10.87 -7.69 18.36
N GLY A 35 10.81 -8.72 19.21
CA GLY A 35 10.27 -8.63 20.56
C GLY A 35 8.75 -8.79 20.63
N THR A 36 8.24 -9.09 21.84
CA THR A 36 6.79 -9.23 22.09
C THR A 36 6.05 -7.95 21.75
N ILE A 37 4.91 -8.05 21.06
CA ILE A 37 4.02 -6.91 20.82
C ILE A 37 3.12 -6.70 22.05
N PRO A 38 3.26 -5.61 22.82
CA PRO A 38 2.61 -5.48 24.13
C PRO A 38 1.08 -5.39 24.07
N GLN A 39 0.54 -4.67 23.09
CA GLN A 39 -0.91 -4.46 22.93
C GLN A 39 -1.39 -5.04 21.62
N ILE A 40 -2.50 -5.78 21.67
CA ILE A 40 -3.19 -6.30 20.49
C ILE A 40 -4.61 -5.73 20.50
N PHE A 41 -4.94 -4.98 19.48
CA PHE A 41 -6.29 -4.54 19.18
C PHE A 41 -6.81 -5.34 18.00
N GLY A 42 -8.12 -5.52 17.93
CA GLY A 42 -8.69 -6.07 16.72
C GLY A 42 -10.16 -5.79 16.54
N LYS A 43 -10.59 -5.84 15.29
CA LYS A 43 -11.99 -5.74 14.89
C LYS A 43 -12.27 -6.79 13.82
N GLY A 44 -13.16 -7.73 14.15
CA GLY A 44 -13.56 -8.84 13.28
C GLY A 44 -13.38 -10.23 13.91
N GLU A 45 -14.02 -11.24 13.30
CA GLU A 45 -13.99 -12.64 13.74
C GLU A 45 -12.62 -13.29 13.47
N CYS A 46 -12.07 -13.11 12.27
CA CYS A 46 -10.75 -13.62 11.91
C CYS A 46 -9.67 -12.97 12.79
N ALA A 47 -9.79 -11.68 13.05
CA ALA A 47 -8.94 -10.94 13.99
C ALA A 47 -8.96 -11.57 15.39
N ARG A 48 -10.15 -11.91 15.90
CA ARG A 48 -10.29 -12.57 17.21
C ARG A 48 -9.61 -13.94 17.22
N GLN A 49 -9.74 -14.72 16.15
CA GLN A 49 -9.10 -16.04 16.02
C GLN A 49 -7.58 -15.93 15.96
N VAL A 50 -7.03 -15.00 15.17
CA VAL A 50 -5.58 -14.76 15.11
C VAL A 50 -5.04 -14.36 16.49
N ALA A 51 -5.71 -13.45 17.20
CA ALA A 51 -5.32 -13.06 18.56
C ALA A 51 -5.33 -14.25 19.54
N ASN A 52 -6.38 -15.08 19.50
CA ASN A 52 -6.47 -16.29 20.33
C ASN A 52 -5.31 -17.26 20.06
N MET A 53 -5.01 -17.51 18.78
CA MET A 53 -3.91 -18.38 18.38
C MET A 53 -2.55 -17.82 18.79
N MET A 54 -2.31 -16.52 18.64
CA MET A 54 -1.08 -15.89 19.10
C MET A 54 -0.87 -16.09 20.61
N ILE A 55 -1.89 -15.78 21.42
CA ILE A 55 -1.83 -15.91 22.88
C ILE A 55 -1.57 -17.37 23.27
N ARG A 56 -2.28 -18.31 22.64
CA ARG A 56 -2.10 -19.75 22.87
C ARG A 56 -0.70 -20.23 22.49
N MET A 57 -0.23 -19.91 21.28
CA MET A 57 1.11 -20.28 20.81
C MET A 57 2.21 -19.73 21.72
N LYS A 58 2.03 -18.51 22.26
CA LYS A 58 2.97 -17.93 23.23
C LYS A 58 2.97 -18.67 24.57
N ARG A 59 1.79 -19.06 25.07
CA ARG A 59 1.66 -19.84 26.33
C ARG A 59 2.28 -21.23 26.20
N GLU A 60 2.12 -21.87 25.03
CA GLU A 60 2.64 -23.20 24.73
C GLU A 60 4.12 -23.17 24.32
N PHE A 61 4.73 -22.00 24.15
CA PHE A 61 6.13 -21.88 23.75
C PHE A 61 7.07 -22.26 24.90
N THR A 62 7.76 -23.39 24.73
CA THR A 62 8.75 -23.94 25.69
C THR A 62 10.19 -23.56 25.38
N GLY A 63 10.44 -22.80 24.30
CA GLY A 63 11.77 -22.34 23.94
C GLY A 63 12.28 -21.21 24.82
N SER A 64 13.55 -20.86 24.63
CA SER A 64 14.20 -19.74 25.32
C SER A 64 13.47 -18.42 25.02
N GLN A 65 13.08 -17.69 26.07
CA GLN A 65 12.46 -16.37 25.92
C GLN A 65 13.53 -15.36 25.52
N ASN A 66 13.43 -14.84 24.30
CA ASN A 66 14.33 -13.78 23.84
C ASN A 66 13.99 -12.46 24.52
N SER A 67 14.96 -11.86 25.20
CA SER A 67 14.86 -10.53 25.81
C SER A 67 15.08 -9.42 24.79
N ILE A 68 14.33 -9.45 23.69
CA ILE A 68 14.39 -8.44 22.62
C ILE A 68 13.47 -7.28 22.98
N PHE A 69 14.00 -6.07 22.90
CA PHE A 69 13.22 -4.85 23.11
C PHE A 69 12.14 -4.73 22.02
N PRO A 70 10.85 -4.54 22.38
CA PRO A 70 9.78 -4.47 21.38
C PRO A 70 9.98 -3.37 20.34
N VAL A 71 9.97 -3.73 19.06
CA VAL A 71 9.93 -2.76 17.96
C VAL A 71 8.52 -2.24 17.76
N PHE A 72 7.51 -3.11 17.82
CA PHE A 72 6.10 -2.74 17.68
C PHE A 72 5.48 -2.47 19.05
N ASP A 73 4.84 -1.31 19.19
CA ASP A 73 4.09 -0.94 20.39
C ASP A 73 2.69 -1.57 20.37
N ASN A 74 2.08 -1.64 19.19
CA ASN A 74 0.74 -2.18 18.98
C ASN A 74 0.69 -3.14 17.79
N LEU A 75 -0.22 -4.10 17.87
CA LEU A 75 -0.78 -4.85 16.75
C LEU A 75 -2.24 -4.46 16.59
N LEU A 76 -2.68 -4.09 15.39
CA LEU A 76 -4.08 -3.94 15.03
C LEU A 76 -4.45 -5.02 14.00
N LEU A 77 -5.31 -5.97 14.38
CA LEU A 77 -5.86 -6.99 13.50
C LEU A 77 -7.19 -6.50 12.92
N LEU A 78 -7.32 -6.45 11.59
CA LEU A 78 -8.50 -5.90 10.94
C LEU A 78 -9.03 -6.83 9.86
N ASP A 79 -10.28 -7.26 10.00
CA ASP A 79 -10.93 -8.11 9.02
C ASP A 79 -11.38 -7.32 7.80
N ARG A 80 -11.16 -7.88 6.60
CA ARG A 80 -11.62 -7.25 5.35
C ARG A 80 -13.14 -7.04 5.32
N ASN A 81 -13.92 -7.94 5.92
CA ASN A 81 -15.38 -7.84 5.91
C ASN A 81 -15.95 -6.70 6.78
N VAL A 82 -15.12 -6.06 7.61
CA VAL A 82 -15.48 -4.86 8.36
C VAL A 82 -15.61 -3.66 7.42
N ASP A 83 -14.90 -3.67 6.30
CA ASP A 83 -14.92 -2.64 5.27
C ASP A 83 -14.86 -3.31 3.88
N LEU A 84 -16.01 -3.73 3.38
CA LEU A 84 -16.15 -4.31 2.04
C LEU A 84 -16.17 -3.24 0.93
N LEU A 85 -16.35 -1.96 1.29
CA LEU A 85 -16.56 -0.88 0.33
C LEU A 85 -15.23 -0.42 -0.28
N SER A 86 -14.20 -0.21 0.53
CA SER A 86 -12.91 0.34 0.05
C SER A 86 -12.28 -0.43 -1.12
N PRO A 87 -12.28 -1.78 -1.17
CA PRO A 87 -11.75 -2.51 -2.32
C PRO A 87 -12.59 -2.41 -3.60
N LEU A 88 -13.88 -2.06 -3.49
CA LEU A 88 -14.78 -1.98 -4.65
C LEU A 88 -14.67 -0.66 -5.40
N ALA A 89 -14.30 0.41 -4.71
CA ALA A 89 -14.09 1.71 -5.31
C ALA A 89 -12.83 1.73 -6.16
N THR A 90 -12.89 2.40 -7.32
CA THR A 90 -11.74 2.63 -8.19
C THR A 90 -10.69 3.44 -7.43
N GLN A 91 -9.49 2.88 -7.25
CA GLN A 91 -8.40 3.57 -6.56
C GLN A 91 -7.87 4.76 -7.40
N LEU A 92 -7.65 5.92 -6.78
CA LEU A 92 -7.24 7.16 -7.49
C LEU A 92 -5.81 7.64 -7.18
N THR A 93 -5.02 6.82 -6.49
CA THR A 93 -3.58 7.06 -6.33
C THR A 93 -2.81 6.59 -7.57
N TYR A 94 -1.57 7.05 -7.74
CA TYR A 94 -0.72 6.62 -8.86
C TYR A 94 -0.47 5.10 -8.85
N GLU A 95 -0.06 4.53 -7.71
CA GLU A 95 0.14 3.07 -7.57
C GLU A 95 -1.18 2.30 -7.65
N GLY A 96 -2.26 2.86 -7.11
CA GLY A 96 -3.62 2.30 -7.24
C GLY A 96 -4.07 2.17 -8.70
N LEU A 97 -3.98 3.23 -9.49
CA LEU A 97 -4.40 3.19 -10.91
C LEU A 97 -3.52 2.28 -11.76
N ILE A 98 -2.22 2.14 -11.46
CA ILE A 98 -1.38 1.13 -12.12
C ILE A 98 -1.94 -0.27 -11.84
N ASP A 99 -2.32 -0.54 -10.60
CA ASP A 99 -2.86 -1.84 -10.20
C ASP A 99 -4.26 -2.12 -10.77
N GLU A 100 -5.15 -1.12 -10.82
CA GLU A 100 -6.48 -1.24 -11.43
C GLU A 100 -6.41 -1.54 -12.95
N ILE A 101 -5.50 -0.87 -13.66
CA ILE A 101 -5.46 -0.93 -15.13
C ILE A 101 -4.58 -2.09 -15.63
N TYR A 102 -3.44 -2.32 -14.97
CA TYR A 102 -2.40 -3.25 -15.45
C TYR A 102 -2.11 -4.42 -14.51
N GLY A 103 -2.52 -4.32 -13.24
CA GLY A 103 -2.21 -5.29 -12.20
C GLY A 103 -0.74 -5.30 -11.79
N ILE A 104 -0.48 -5.09 -10.50
CA ILE A 104 0.86 -5.20 -9.91
C ILE A 104 1.01 -6.57 -9.25
N GLN A 105 1.91 -7.39 -9.79
CA GLN A 105 2.21 -8.73 -9.26
C GLN A 105 3.63 -8.78 -8.72
N ASN A 106 3.74 -9.04 -7.41
CA ASN A 106 5.03 -9.21 -6.72
C ASN A 106 5.97 -8.01 -6.94
N SER A 107 5.47 -6.78 -6.83
CA SER A 107 6.20 -5.54 -7.14
C SER A 107 6.63 -5.37 -8.60
N TYR A 108 6.02 -6.09 -9.54
CA TYR A 108 6.24 -5.91 -10.98
C TYR A 108 4.94 -5.61 -11.71
N VAL A 109 5.03 -4.76 -12.73
CA VAL A 109 3.95 -4.51 -13.69
C VAL A 109 4.42 -4.88 -15.10
N LYS A 110 3.49 -5.32 -15.95
CA LYS A 110 3.72 -5.53 -17.38
C LYS A 110 2.91 -4.49 -18.16
N LEU A 111 3.59 -3.74 -19.02
CA LEU A 111 3.02 -2.57 -19.71
C LEU A 111 3.14 -2.73 -21.23
N PRO A 112 2.24 -2.08 -22.01
CA PRO A 112 2.37 -1.98 -23.46
C PRO A 112 3.73 -1.35 -23.85
N PRO A 113 4.53 -1.99 -24.71
CA PRO A 113 5.92 -1.60 -24.95
C PRO A 113 6.09 -0.32 -25.80
N GLU A 114 5.05 0.14 -26.49
CA GLU A 114 5.11 1.16 -27.56
C GLU A 114 5.63 2.51 -27.05
N LYS A 115 5.34 2.85 -25.79
CA LYS A 115 5.80 4.10 -25.14
C LYS A 115 7.14 3.98 -24.40
N PHE A 116 7.76 2.79 -24.37
CA PHE A 116 9.02 2.53 -23.65
C PHE A 116 10.19 2.19 -24.58
N ALA A 117 9.91 1.79 -25.82
CA ALA A 117 10.92 1.59 -26.83
C ALA A 117 11.30 2.92 -27.51
N PRO A 118 12.59 3.17 -27.81
CA PRO A 118 12.93 4.22 -28.76
C PRO A 118 12.29 3.85 -30.11
N LYS A 119 11.55 4.79 -30.72
CA LYS A 119 11.00 4.62 -32.08
C LYS A 119 12.17 4.27 -33.02
N LYS A 120 12.30 3.00 -33.41
CA LYS A 120 13.21 2.61 -34.49
C LYS A 120 12.64 3.21 -35.78
N GLN A 121 13.20 4.33 -36.22
CA GLN A 121 13.01 4.80 -37.60
C GLN A 121 13.80 3.86 -38.51
N GLY A 122 13.08 3.09 -39.32
CA GLY A 122 13.63 2.18 -40.33
C GLY A 122 13.81 0.76 -39.81
N ASP A 123 12.95 -0.17 -40.19
CA ASP A 123 13.12 -0.98 -41.39
C ASP A 123 11.92 -1.94 -41.50
N GLY A 124 11.52 -2.32 -42.72
CA GLY A 124 10.35 -3.14 -43.05
C GLY A 124 10.44 -4.61 -42.61
N GLY A 125 10.73 -4.86 -41.34
CA GLY A 125 10.79 -6.20 -40.75
C GLY A 125 9.46 -6.63 -40.15
N LYS A 126 9.04 -7.86 -40.47
CA LYS A 126 7.83 -8.56 -39.98
C LYS A 126 7.52 -8.25 -38.51
N ASP A 127 6.25 -7.97 -38.21
CA ASP A 127 5.69 -7.77 -36.86
C ASP A 127 6.00 -8.97 -35.95
N LEU A 128 7.17 -8.96 -35.32
CA LEU A 128 7.47 -9.81 -34.19
C LEU A 128 6.72 -9.22 -32.98
N PRO A 129 5.96 -10.03 -32.23
CA PRO A 129 5.28 -9.53 -31.04
C PRO A 129 6.33 -8.94 -30.10
N THR A 130 6.23 -7.64 -29.83
CA THR A 130 7.14 -6.96 -28.91
C THR A 130 6.74 -7.36 -27.50
N GLU A 131 7.67 -7.93 -26.73
CA GLU A 131 7.39 -8.34 -25.36
C GLU A 131 6.95 -7.16 -24.50
N ALA A 132 5.98 -7.39 -23.61
CA ALA A 132 5.50 -6.38 -22.67
C ALA A 132 6.65 -5.82 -21.83
N LYS A 133 6.67 -4.49 -21.65
CA LYS A 133 7.66 -3.83 -20.79
C LYS A 133 7.41 -4.23 -19.34
N LYS A 134 8.31 -5.03 -18.77
CA LYS A 134 8.29 -5.38 -17.34
C LYS A 134 9.08 -4.36 -16.52
N LEU A 135 8.44 -3.76 -15.51
CA LEU A 135 9.08 -2.81 -14.58
C LEU A 135 8.88 -3.24 -13.14
N GLN A 136 9.91 -3.05 -12.32
CA GLN A 136 9.83 -3.22 -10.87
C GLN A 136 9.34 -1.91 -10.25
N LEU A 137 8.43 -1.99 -9.28
CA LEU A 137 7.79 -0.87 -8.62
C LEU A 137 7.95 -1.04 -7.10
N ASN A 138 8.88 -0.30 -6.50
CA ASN A 138 9.06 -0.23 -5.05
C ASN A 138 9.86 1.03 -4.65
N SER A 139 10.04 1.24 -3.35
CA SER A 139 10.69 2.46 -2.81
C SER A 139 12.20 2.57 -3.06
N ALA A 140 12.84 1.59 -3.70
CA ALA A 140 14.23 1.74 -4.12
C ALA A 140 14.39 2.80 -5.24
N GLU A 141 13.32 3.08 -5.98
CA GLU A 141 13.27 4.15 -6.96
C GLU A 141 12.73 5.44 -6.32
N GLU A 142 13.58 6.45 -6.17
CA GLU A 142 13.25 7.71 -5.47
C GLU A 142 12.04 8.42 -6.06
N LEU A 143 11.96 8.50 -7.40
CA LEU A 143 10.83 9.13 -8.07
C LEU A 143 9.54 8.39 -7.77
N TYR A 144 9.56 7.05 -7.84
CA TYR A 144 8.38 6.24 -7.57
C TYR A 144 7.93 6.38 -6.11
N ALA A 145 8.87 6.36 -5.16
CA ALA A 145 8.59 6.59 -3.75
C ALA A 145 7.89 7.93 -3.50
N GLU A 146 8.21 8.97 -4.27
CA GLU A 146 7.58 10.29 -4.17
C GLU A 146 6.17 10.35 -4.76
N ILE A 147 5.89 9.63 -5.86
CA ILE A 147 4.62 9.74 -6.60
C ILE A 147 3.59 8.65 -6.31
N ARG A 148 4.01 7.45 -5.86
CA ARG A 148 3.13 6.28 -5.72
C ARG A 148 1.90 6.52 -4.85
N ASP A 149 2.08 7.25 -3.76
CA ASP A 149 1.05 7.51 -2.75
C ASP A 149 0.23 8.77 -3.05
N LYS A 150 0.53 9.50 -4.14
CA LYS A 150 -0.18 10.72 -4.52
C LYS A 150 -1.45 10.39 -5.29
N ASN A 151 -2.50 11.19 -5.08
CA ASN A 151 -3.62 11.24 -6.02
C ASN A 151 -3.09 11.53 -7.43
N PHE A 152 -3.62 10.84 -8.44
CA PHE A 152 -3.11 10.90 -9.81
C PHE A 152 -3.05 12.32 -10.38
N ASN A 153 -4.02 13.17 -10.01
CA ASN A 153 -4.08 14.57 -10.44
C ASN A 153 -2.85 15.39 -10.01
N ALA A 154 -2.17 14.98 -8.93
CA ALA A 154 -0.96 15.66 -8.45
C ALA A 154 0.33 15.18 -9.16
N VAL A 155 0.32 14.02 -9.82
CA VAL A 155 1.54 13.37 -10.37
C VAL A 155 2.21 14.22 -11.44
N GLY A 156 1.44 14.80 -12.36
CA GLY A 156 1.98 15.61 -13.47
C GLY A 156 2.84 16.79 -13.01
N SER A 157 2.46 17.43 -11.89
CA SER A 157 3.23 18.53 -11.30
C SER A 157 4.61 18.08 -10.79
N VAL A 158 4.69 16.88 -10.20
CA VAL A 158 5.93 16.29 -9.69
C VAL A 158 6.84 15.91 -10.85
N LEU A 159 6.31 15.23 -11.87
CA LEU A 159 7.06 14.86 -13.07
C LEU A 159 7.64 16.10 -13.77
N SER A 160 6.85 17.16 -13.90
CA SER A 160 7.30 18.43 -14.48
C SER A 160 8.44 19.08 -13.68
N LYS A 161 8.34 19.05 -12.35
CA LYS A 161 9.39 19.57 -11.46
C LYS A 161 10.68 18.75 -11.59
N LYS A 162 10.58 17.42 -11.59
CA LYS A 162 11.73 16.51 -11.73
C LYS A 162 12.39 16.62 -13.09
N ALA A 163 11.62 16.80 -14.16
CA ALA A 163 12.13 17.07 -15.50
C ALA A 163 13.02 18.33 -15.52
N LYS A 164 12.56 19.44 -14.91
CA LYS A 164 13.35 20.68 -14.81
C LYS A 164 14.64 20.48 -14.04
N VAL A 165 14.59 19.78 -12.90
CA VAL A 165 15.79 19.49 -12.08
C VAL A 165 16.80 18.65 -12.84
N ILE A 166 16.36 17.58 -13.50
CA ILE A 166 17.23 16.70 -14.28
C ILE A 166 17.83 17.45 -15.48
N SER A 167 17.04 18.23 -16.21
CA SER A 167 17.53 19.04 -17.34
C SER A 167 18.60 20.04 -16.89
N ALA A 168 18.37 20.77 -15.79
CA ALA A 168 19.34 21.72 -15.25
C ALA A 168 20.67 21.05 -14.89
N ALA A 169 20.61 19.87 -14.24
CA ALA A 169 21.83 19.12 -13.89
C ALA A 169 22.62 18.65 -15.13
N PHE A 170 21.95 18.30 -16.24
CA PHE A 170 22.63 17.95 -17.50
C PHE A 170 23.16 19.17 -18.27
N GLU A 171 22.59 20.36 -18.07
CA GLU A 171 23.12 21.62 -18.60
C GLU A 171 24.35 22.10 -17.83
N GLU A 172 24.38 21.93 -16.51
CA GLU A 172 25.54 22.24 -15.67
C GLU A 172 26.80 21.51 -16.15
N ARG A 173 26.65 20.26 -16.63
CA ARG A 173 27.70 19.52 -17.34
C ARG A 173 28.28 20.28 -18.53
N HIS A 174 27.43 20.85 -19.38
CA HIS A 174 27.89 21.56 -20.59
C HIS A 174 28.69 22.80 -20.24
N ASN A 175 28.48 23.34 -19.03
CA ASN A 175 29.15 24.53 -18.53
C ASN A 175 30.40 24.24 -17.69
N ALA A 176 30.69 22.98 -17.36
CA ALA A 176 31.87 22.59 -16.58
C ALA A 176 33.18 22.87 -17.34
N LYS A 177 34.10 23.62 -16.74
CA LYS A 177 35.37 24.04 -17.35
C LYS A 177 36.60 23.50 -16.65
N THR A 178 36.50 23.13 -15.37
CA THR A 178 37.64 22.64 -14.60
C THR A 178 37.68 21.11 -14.54
N VAL A 179 38.89 20.56 -14.38
CA VAL A 179 39.08 19.10 -14.19
C VAL A 179 38.36 18.61 -12.93
N GLY A 180 38.26 19.44 -11.90
CA GLY A 180 37.52 19.13 -10.67
C GLY A 180 36.02 18.96 -10.91
N GLU A 181 35.40 19.93 -11.59
CA GLU A 181 33.98 19.89 -11.98
C GLU A 181 33.66 18.68 -12.86
N ILE A 182 34.53 18.39 -13.83
CA ILE A 182 34.36 17.22 -14.71
C ILE A 182 34.41 15.91 -13.90
N LYS A 183 35.36 15.78 -12.96
CA LYS A 183 35.46 14.59 -12.10
C LYS A 183 34.22 14.43 -11.21
N GLN A 184 33.75 15.51 -10.60
CA GLN A 184 32.53 15.50 -9.78
C GLN A 184 31.32 15.07 -10.62
N PHE A 185 31.15 15.64 -11.82
CA PHE A 185 30.05 15.26 -12.71
C PHE A 185 30.11 13.79 -13.13
N VAL A 186 31.28 13.31 -13.56
CA VAL A 186 31.45 11.90 -13.98
C VAL A 186 31.09 10.94 -12.84
N SER A 187 31.35 11.31 -11.58
CA SER A 187 30.94 10.50 -10.43
C SER A 187 29.42 10.43 -10.22
N GLN A 188 28.68 11.49 -10.59
CA GLN A 188 27.22 11.57 -10.44
C GLN A 188 26.44 11.10 -11.66
N LEU A 189 27.08 11.01 -12.84
CA LEU A 189 26.45 10.66 -14.10
C LEU A 189 25.60 9.37 -14.06
N PRO A 190 26.03 8.25 -13.42
CA PRO A 190 25.21 7.04 -13.35
C PRO A 190 23.87 7.27 -12.65
N HIS A 191 23.88 8.01 -11.53
CA HIS A 191 22.66 8.36 -10.79
C HIS A 191 21.75 9.27 -11.63
N MET A 192 22.31 10.25 -12.34
CA MET A 192 21.53 11.13 -13.23
C MET A 192 20.91 10.37 -14.42
N GLN A 193 21.63 9.41 -15.01
CA GLN A 193 21.10 8.55 -16.08
C GLN A 193 19.97 7.67 -15.56
N ALA A 194 20.12 7.08 -14.37
CA ALA A 194 19.06 6.32 -13.72
C ALA A 194 17.83 7.18 -13.45
N ALA A 195 18.00 8.40 -12.91
CA ALA A 195 16.92 9.35 -12.66
C ALA A 195 16.20 9.78 -13.96
N ARG A 196 16.96 9.99 -15.06
CA ARG A 196 16.38 10.30 -16.37
C ARG A 196 15.59 9.12 -16.95
N GLY A 197 16.09 7.89 -16.80
CA GLY A 197 15.37 6.68 -17.21
C GLY A 197 14.10 6.44 -16.40
N SER A 198 14.18 6.63 -15.09
CA SER A 198 13.05 6.63 -14.15
C SER A 198 11.97 7.62 -14.56
N LEU A 199 12.35 8.88 -14.79
CA LEU A 199 11.44 9.93 -15.24
C LEU A 199 10.77 9.57 -16.58
N ALA A 200 11.52 9.04 -17.55
CA ALA A 200 10.96 8.62 -18.82
C ALA A 200 9.92 7.50 -18.65
N ASN A 201 10.22 6.47 -17.87
CA ASN A 201 9.28 5.38 -17.58
C ASN A 201 7.99 5.91 -16.95
N HIS A 202 8.09 6.74 -15.90
CA HIS A 202 6.92 7.24 -15.18
C HIS A 202 6.13 8.28 -15.94
N THR A 203 6.76 9.02 -16.86
CA THR A 203 6.06 9.88 -17.82
C THR A 203 5.21 9.04 -18.77
N SER A 204 5.78 7.98 -19.35
CA SER A 204 5.05 7.06 -20.22
C SER A 204 3.90 6.35 -19.50
N ILE A 205 4.10 5.89 -18.25
CA ILE A 205 3.03 5.30 -17.43
C ILE A 205 1.93 6.32 -17.14
N ALA A 206 2.29 7.56 -16.80
CA ALA A 206 1.29 8.60 -16.53
C ALA A 206 0.45 8.93 -17.76
N GLU A 207 1.04 8.94 -18.96
CA GLU A 207 0.27 9.07 -20.21
C GLU A 207 -0.69 7.90 -20.42
N LEU A 208 -0.23 6.67 -20.20
CA LEU A 208 -1.07 5.47 -20.31
C LEU A 208 -2.27 5.50 -19.36
N ILE A 209 -2.07 5.90 -18.11
CA ILE A 209 -3.16 6.09 -17.14
C ILE A 209 -4.07 7.26 -17.57
N LYS A 210 -3.49 8.33 -18.14
CA LYS A 210 -4.26 9.48 -18.61
C LYS A 210 -5.22 9.10 -19.73
N ASP A 211 -4.76 8.29 -20.68
CA ASP A 211 -5.58 7.79 -21.80
C ASP A 211 -6.85 7.09 -21.28
N VAL A 212 -6.75 6.30 -20.21
CA VAL A 212 -7.90 5.62 -19.56
C VAL A 212 -8.77 6.62 -18.78
N THR A 213 -8.15 7.43 -17.92
CA THR A 213 -8.86 8.30 -16.96
C THR A 213 -9.53 9.51 -17.60
N THR A 214 -9.27 9.80 -18.88
CA THR A 214 -9.99 10.82 -19.65
C THR A 214 -11.08 10.25 -20.57
N SER A 215 -11.31 8.94 -20.56
CA SER A 215 -12.40 8.34 -21.32
C SER A 215 -13.76 8.66 -20.67
N GLU A 216 -14.81 8.69 -21.51
CA GLU A 216 -16.20 8.88 -21.06
C GLU A 216 -16.64 7.74 -20.13
N ASP A 217 -16.31 6.49 -20.49
CA ASP A 217 -16.59 5.30 -19.67
C ASP A 217 -16.02 5.40 -18.24
N PHE A 218 -14.77 5.86 -18.12
CA PHE A 218 -14.15 6.05 -16.81
C PHE A 218 -14.86 7.14 -16.00
N PHE A 219 -15.24 8.24 -16.64
CA PHE A 219 -15.92 9.35 -15.99
C PHE A 219 -17.32 8.96 -15.51
N ASP A 220 -18.10 8.27 -16.34
CA ASP A 220 -19.44 7.80 -16.00
C ASP A 220 -19.38 6.81 -14.83
N LYS A 221 -18.44 5.85 -14.88
CA LYS A 221 -18.21 4.91 -13.78
C LYS A 221 -17.87 5.62 -12.48
N LEU A 222 -16.92 6.56 -12.52
CA LEU A 222 -16.47 7.27 -11.32
C LEU A 222 -17.59 8.14 -10.72
N THR A 223 -18.42 8.76 -11.56
CA THR A 223 -19.58 9.54 -11.12
C THR A 223 -20.55 8.67 -10.31
N VAL A 224 -20.89 7.48 -10.83
CA VAL A 224 -21.77 6.53 -10.14
C VAL A 224 -21.16 6.05 -8.81
N GLU A 225 -19.88 5.73 -8.80
CA GLU A 225 -19.16 5.35 -7.58
C GLU A 225 -19.22 6.46 -6.52
N GLN A 226 -18.98 7.72 -6.91
CA GLN A 226 -19.01 8.87 -6.02
C GLN A 226 -20.43 9.17 -5.50
N ASP A 227 -21.45 9.03 -6.35
CA ASP A 227 -22.85 9.19 -5.95
C ASP A 227 -23.24 8.19 -4.85
N PHE A 228 -22.79 6.94 -4.94
CA PHE A 228 -23.03 5.94 -3.89
C PHE A 228 -22.25 6.22 -2.61
N MET A 229 -21.03 6.76 -2.71
CA MET A 229 -20.17 7.00 -1.55
C MET A 229 -20.38 8.37 -0.88
N SER A 230 -21.11 9.29 -1.53
CA SER A 230 -21.46 10.64 -1.05
C SER A 230 -20.32 11.35 -0.29
N GLY A 231 -19.15 11.47 -0.95
CA GLY A 231 -17.96 12.15 -0.43
C GLY A 231 -18.00 13.69 -0.59
N ILE A 232 -17.19 14.38 0.20
CA ILE A 232 -16.85 15.80 0.00
C ILE A 232 -15.64 15.86 -0.94
N ASP A 233 -15.68 16.72 -1.95
CA ASP A 233 -14.59 16.90 -2.91
C ASP A 233 -13.31 17.46 -2.23
N THR A 234 -12.15 16.83 -2.44
CA THR A 234 -10.87 17.20 -1.79
C THR A 234 -9.70 17.26 -2.79
N ASP A 235 -9.76 18.18 -3.74
CA ASP A 235 -8.84 18.22 -4.88
C ASP A 235 -7.49 18.92 -4.68
N LYS A 236 -7.22 19.56 -3.52
CA LYS A 236 -5.97 20.32 -3.32
C LYS A 236 -5.38 20.19 -1.92
N ASN A 237 -4.13 19.70 -1.87
CA ASN A 237 -3.31 19.37 -0.69
C ASN A 237 -4.03 18.46 0.31
N PRO A 238 -3.66 17.17 0.41
CA PRO A 238 -4.38 16.25 1.28
C PRO A 238 -4.26 16.68 2.74
N THR A 239 -5.38 17.05 3.34
CA THR A 239 -5.51 17.29 4.79
C THR A 239 -6.14 16.11 5.52
N ASP A 240 -6.67 15.15 4.77
CA ASP A 240 -7.35 13.96 5.27
C ASP A 240 -7.09 12.77 4.34
N ILE A 241 -7.23 11.55 4.86
CA ILE A 241 -7.08 10.28 4.13
C ILE A 241 -8.06 10.10 2.96
N SER A 242 -9.12 10.89 2.88
CA SER A 242 -10.10 10.86 1.77
C SER A 242 -9.49 11.12 0.38
N TYR A 243 -8.31 11.73 0.32
CA TYR A 243 -7.64 12.09 -0.94
C TYR A 243 -7.33 10.88 -1.84
N VAL A 244 -7.19 9.67 -1.26
CA VAL A 244 -6.85 8.45 -2.00
C VAL A 244 -7.99 7.95 -2.90
N TYR A 245 -9.22 8.41 -2.65
CA TYR A 245 -10.42 8.18 -3.45
C TYR A 245 -11.16 9.48 -3.80
N SER A 246 -10.47 10.63 -3.76
CA SER A 246 -11.05 11.96 -4.05
C SER A 246 -12.35 12.27 -3.31
N GLY A 247 -12.43 11.94 -2.02
CA GLY A 247 -13.54 12.32 -1.15
C GLY A 247 -14.07 11.21 -0.24
N TYR A 248 -13.86 9.95 -0.62
CA TYR A 248 -14.13 8.81 0.27
C TYR A 248 -12.90 8.47 1.12
N ALA A 249 -13.07 8.43 2.45
CA ALA A 249 -12.05 7.98 3.38
C ALA A 249 -12.24 6.49 3.70
N PRO A 250 -11.26 5.61 3.42
CA PRO A 250 -11.38 4.18 3.70
C PRO A 250 -11.76 3.91 5.15
N LEU A 251 -12.89 3.23 5.38
CA LEU A 251 -13.38 2.94 6.73
C LEU A 251 -12.31 2.19 7.53
N SER A 252 -11.62 1.23 6.91
CA SER A 252 -10.53 0.48 7.52
C SER A 252 -9.42 1.36 8.10
N VAL A 253 -8.98 2.37 7.34
CA VAL A 253 -7.93 3.32 7.74
C VAL A 253 -8.48 4.34 8.74
N ARG A 254 -9.74 4.75 8.61
CA ARG A 254 -10.41 5.61 9.59
C ARG A 254 -10.50 4.93 10.96
N LEU A 255 -10.78 3.63 11.00
CA LEU A 255 -10.76 2.85 12.25
C LEU A 255 -9.36 2.81 12.87
N ALA A 256 -8.30 2.66 12.07
CA ALA A 256 -6.92 2.71 12.54
C ALA A 256 -6.53 4.09 13.08
N GLN A 257 -6.96 5.17 12.41
CA GLN A 257 -6.76 6.55 12.85
C GLN A 257 -7.46 6.81 14.19
N LEU A 258 -8.74 6.45 14.29
CA LEU A 258 -9.55 6.66 15.49
C LEU A 258 -9.10 5.78 16.66
N LEU A 259 -8.48 4.63 16.41
CA LEU A 259 -7.79 3.84 17.45
C LEU A 259 -6.60 4.61 18.03
N SER A 260 -5.76 5.20 17.17
CA SER A 260 -4.60 5.99 17.59
C SER A 260 -5.03 7.17 18.45
N ARG A 261 -6.05 7.90 17.99
CA ARG A 261 -6.61 9.09 18.66
C ARG A 261 -8.05 9.36 18.17
N PRO A 262 -9.04 9.57 19.05
CA PRO A 262 -8.96 9.61 20.52
C PRO A 262 -9.02 8.23 21.20
N GLY A 263 -9.11 7.14 20.44
CA GLY A 263 -9.30 5.78 20.91
C GLY A 263 -10.72 5.27 20.64
N TRP A 264 -10.85 3.96 20.41
CA TRP A 264 -12.13 3.33 20.01
C TRP A 264 -13.30 3.49 20.98
N ARG A 265 -13.04 3.82 22.25
CA ARG A 265 -14.11 4.14 23.21
C ARG A 265 -15.00 5.30 22.75
N SER A 266 -14.49 6.23 21.93
CA SER A 266 -15.28 7.35 21.42
C SER A 266 -16.24 6.98 20.30
N ILE A 267 -16.09 5.79 19.70
CA ILE A 267 -16.88 5.32 18.56
C ILE A 267 -17.50 3.93 18.81
N GLU A 268 -17.68 3.57 20.08
CA GLU A 268 -18.18 2.27 20.52
C GLU A 268 -19.49 1.86 19.82
N GLU A 269 -20.44 2.79 19.69
CA GLU A 269 -21.74 2.51 19.03
C GLU A 269 -21.58 2.23 17.53
N VAL A 270 -20.62 2.87 16.86
CA VAL A 270 -20.29 2.58 15.46
C VAL A 270 -19.61 1.22 15.35
N LEU A 271 -18.70 0.88 16.27
CA LEU A 271 -18.05 -0.43 16.26
C LEU A 271 -19.04 -1.57 16.47
N ARG A 272 -20.11 -1.38 17.26
CA ARG A 272 -21.12 -2.42 17.51
C ARG A 272 -21.97 -2.78 16.30
N ILE A 273 -22.17 -1.85 15.36
CA ILE A 273 -22.95 -2.10 14.15
C ILE A 273 -22.09 -2.68 13.01
N LEU A 274 -20.75 -2.63 13.14
CA LEU A 274 -19.83 -3.23 12.18
C LEU A 274 -19.62 -4.74 12.47
N PRO A 275 -19.34 -5.57 11.46
CA PRO A 275 -19.16 -7.02 11.63
C PRO A 275 -18.08 -7.42 12.66
N GLY A 276 -18.36 -8.49 13.41
CA GLY A 276 -17.46 -9.13 14.37
C GLY A 276 -17.16 -8.32 15.64
N PRO A 277 -16.42 -8.87 16.62
CA PRO A 277 -16.10 -8.18 17.87
C PRO A 277 -15.00 -7.13 17.68
N HIS A 278 -15.03 -6.07 18.50
CA HIS A 278 -13.82 -5.28 18.80
C HIS A 278 -13.24 -5.72 20.15
N PHE A 279 -11.91 -5.76 20.27
CA PHE A 279 -11.23 -6.20 21.49
C PHE A 279 -9.86 -5.54 21.69
N GLU A 280 -9.38 -5.61 22.94
CA GLU A 280 -8.02 -5.25 23.35
C GLU A 280 -7.46 -6.37 24.23
N GLU A 281 -6.25 -6.85 23.91
CA GLU A 281 -5.50 -7.84 24.67
C GLU A 281 -4.13 -7.29 25.03
N ARG A 282 -3.62 -7.72 26.19
CA ARG A 282 -2.29 -7.33 26.67
C ARG A 282 -1.39 -8.54 26.80
N GLN A 283 -0.19 -8.43 26.25
CA GLN A 283 0.85 -9.43 26.44
C GLN A 283 1.87 -8.94 27.48
N PRO A 284 2.22 -9.75 28.48
CA PRO A 284 3.25 -9.37 29.44
C PRO A 284 4.60 -9.24 28.74
N LEU A 285 5.34 -8.20 29.13
CA LEU A 285 6.73 -8.00 28.75
C LEU A 285 7.66 -8.49 29.87
N PRO A 286 8.85 -8.99 29.54
CA PRO A 286 9.90 -9.22 30.53
C PRO A 286 10.22 -7.93 31.31
N THR A 287 10.59 -8.10 32.58
CA THR A 287 10.92 -6.98 33.48
C THR A 287 12.05 -6.13 32.90
N GLY A 288 11.89 -4.80 32.89
CA GLY A 288 12.89 -3.85 32.38
C GLY A 288 12.78 -3.49 30.89
N LEU A 289 11.83 -4.06 30.13
CA LEU A 289 11.63 -3.78 28.70
C LEU A 289 10.46 -2.82 28.41
N GLN A 290 10.26 -1.80 29.26
CA GLN A 290 9.27 -0.75 29.03
C GLN A 290 9.98 0.55 28.65
N LYS A 291 9.64 1.13 27.49
CA LYS A 291 10.10 2.47 27.08
C LYS A 291 8.89 3.31 26.70
N LYS A 292 8.88 4.55 27.17
CA LYS A 292 7.96 5.57 26.67
C LYS A 292 8.54 6.12 25.36
N ARG A 293 7.81 5.98 24.26
CA ARG A 293 8.16 6.58 22.97
C ARG A 293 7.25 7.77 22.69
N GLU A 294 7.77 8.76 21.95
CA GLU A 294 6.97 9.88 21.45
C GLU A 294 6.04 9.42 20.32
N ASN A 295 6.56 8.71 19.32
CA ASN A 295 5.77 8.04 18.28
C ASN A 295 5.67 6.55 18.54
N ARG A 296 4.44 6.02 18.49
CA ARG A 296 4.18 4.58 18.59
C ARG A 296 4.30 3.92 17.22
N VAL A 297 4.86 2.72 17.16
CA VAL A 297 4.86 1.92 15.93
C VAL A 297 3.75 0.88 16.01
N THR A 298 2.77 0.96 15.12
CA THR A 298 1.66 0.02 15.03
C THR A 298 1.83 -0.90 13.83
N LEU A 299 1.91 -2.21 14.08
CA LEU A 299 1.74 -3.22 13.05
C LEU A 299 0.24 -3.39 12.78
N ILE A 300 -0.25 -2.91 11.63
CA ILE A 300 -1.62 -3.14 11.20
C ILE A 300 -1.65 -4.34 10.25
N PHE A 301 -2.49 -5.33 10.53
CA PHE A 301 -2.62 -6.55 9.74
C PHE A 301 -4.03 -6.67 9.18
N PHE A 302 -4.16 -6.53 7.87
CA PHE A 302 -5.40 -6.80 7.14
C PHE A 302 -5.59 -8.30 6.89
N LEU A 303 -6.64 -8.87 7.47
CA LEU A 303 -7.05 -10.27 7.31
C LEU A 303 -8.10 -10.36 6.21
N GLY A 304 -7.66 -10.75 5.02
CA GLY A 304 -8.50 -10.81 3.82
C GLY A 304 -8.08 -9.86 2.70
N GLY A 305 -7.08 -9.01 2.93
CA GLY A 305 -6.44 -8.22 1.90
C GLY A 305 -6.50 -6.71 2.12
N VAL A 306 -5.58 -6.00 1.47
CA VAL A 306 -5.45 -4.54 1.53
C VAL A 306 -5.19 -3.98 0.13
N THR A 307 -5.71 -2.79 -0.15
CA THR A 307 -5.48 -2.07 -1.41
C THR A 307 -4.26 -1.15 -1.33
N PHE A 308 -3.74 -0.71 -2.48
CA PHE A 308 -2.67 0.29 -2.52
C PHE A 308 -3.14 1.67 -2.03
N ALA A 309 -4.41 2.03 -2.24
CA ALA A 309 -5.00 3.25 -1.70
C ALA A 309 -5.06 3.24 -0.16
N GLU A 310 -5.42 2.11 0.46
CA GLU A 310 -5.38 1.96 1.93
C GLU A 310 -3.94 2.06 2.46
N ILE A 311 -2.98 1.47 1.74
CA ILE A 311 -1.54 1.59 2.06
C ILE A 311 -1.09 3.06 1.98
N ALA A 312 -1.46 3.79 0.94
CA ALA A 312 -1.13 5.20 0.77
C ALA A 312 -1.72 6.06 1.90
N ALA A 313 -2.97 5.80 2.28
CA ALA A 313 -3.61 6.49 3.39
C ALA A 313 -2.92 6.24 4.75
N LEU A 314 -2.48 5.01 5.02
CA LEU A 314 -1.72 4.69 6.24
C LEU A 314 -0.32 5.34 6.24
N ARG A 315 0.34 5.43 5.08
CA ARG A 315 1.60 6.18 4.92
C ARG A 315 1.39 7.67 5.14
N PHE A 316 0.29 8.23 4.65
CA PHE A 316 -0.09 9.62 4.91
C PHE A 316 -0.26 9.88 6.41
N LEU A 317 -1.01 9.04 7.13
CA LEU A 317 -1.16 9.17 8.59
C LEU A 317 0.17 9.07 9.34
N SER A 318 1.09 8.21 8.88
CA SER A 318 2.42 8.04 9.48
C SER A 318 3.32 9.28 9.33
N GLN A 319 3.00 10.18 8.41
CA GLN A 319 3.76 11.40 8.13
C GLN A 319 3.21 12.63 8.87
N LEU A 320 2.02 12.53 9.48
CA LEU A 320 1.43 13.64 10.23
C LEU A 320 2.18 13.85 11.55
N GLU A 321 2.72 15.05 11.76
CA GLU A 321 3.47 15.41 12.98
C GLU A 321 2.63 15.22 14.27
N ASP A 322 1.31 15.40 14.18
CA ASP A 322 0.36 15.27 15.29
C ASP A 322 -0.35 13.90 15.35
N GLY A 323 -0.02 12.99 14.43
CA GLY A 323 -0.64 11.65 14.30
C GLY A 323 -0.23 10.66 15.39
N GLY A 324 0.98 10.83 15.96
CA GLY A 324 1.50 10.07 17.10
C GLY A 324 1.68 8.56 16.89
N THR A 325 1.49 8.08 15.66
CA THR A 325 1.59 6.66 15.30
C THR A 325 2.14 6.50 13.88
N GLU A 326 3.16 5.66 13.73
CA GLU A 326 3.67 5.18 12.46
C GLU A 326 3.16 3.75 12.19
N TYR A 327 2.84 3.45 10.94
CA TYR A 327 2.26 2.16 10.55
C TYR A 327 3.23 1.28 9.78
N VAL A 328 3.37 0.04 10.22
CA VAL A 328 3.91 -1.07 9.42
C VAL A 328 2.75 -1.95 9.00
N ILE A 329 2.65 -2.28 7.72
CA ILE A 329 1.47 -2.90 7.14
C ILE A 329 1.76 -4.36 6.83
N ALA A 330 0.95 -5.25 7.38
CA ALA A 330 0.88 -6.66 7.04
C ALA A 330 -0.47 -6.96 6.40
N THR A 331 -0.51 -7.99 5.55
CA THR A 331 -1.74 -8.41 4.90
C THR A 331 -1.63 -9.87 4.50
N THR A 332 -2.78 -10.54 4.39
CA THR A 332 -2.84 -11.86 3.75
C THR A 332 -2.61 -11.75 2.24
N LYS A 333 -3.01 -10.63 1.61
CA LYS A 333 -2.90 -10.42 0.16
C LYS A 333 -2.97 -8.93 -0.21
N LEU A 334 -2.22 -8.53 -1.23
CA LEU A 334 -2.49 -7.29 -1.97
C LEU A 334 -3.62 -7.54 -2.96
N ILE A 335 -4.69 -6.74 -2.87
CA ILE A 335 -5.92 -6.89 -3.64
C ILE A 335 -6.36 -5.55 -4.25
N ASN A 336 -7.21 -5.65 -5.26
CA ASN A 336 -8.07 -4.59 -5.79
C ASN A 336 -9.46 -5.17 -6.07
N GLY A 337 -10.43 -4.36 -6.52
CA GLY A 337 -11.79 -4.82 -6.74
C GLY A 337 -11.89 -5.99 -7.71
N ALA A 338 -11.17 -5.92 -8.84
CA ALA A 338 -11.16 -6.96 -9.85
C ALA A 338 -10.59 -8.29 -9.32
N SER A 339 -9.35 -8.29 -8.84
CA SER A 339 -8.68 -9.49 -8.32
C SER A 339 -9.37 -10.08 -7.09
N TRP A 340 -10.04 -9.25 -6.29
CA TRP A 340 -10.81 -9.73 -5.15
C TRP A 340 -12.09 -10.44 -5.60
N ILE A 341 -12.88 -9.85 -6.50
CA ILE A 341 -14.10 -10.48 -7.03
C ILE A 341 -13.75 -11.74 -7.83
N GLU A 342 -12.72 -11.71 -8.67
CA GLU A 342 -12.24 -12.88 -9.42
C GLU A 342 -11.90 -14.05 -8.50
N SER A 343 -11.34 -13.78 -7.31
CA SER A 343 -11.02 -14.84 -6.34
C SER A 343 -12.25 -15.51 -5.72
N LEU A 344 -13.43 -14.89 -5.82
CA LEU A 344 -14.71 -15.41 -5.35
C LEU A 344 -15.50 -16.13 -6.45
N MET A 345 -15.06 -16.04 -7.71
CA MET A 345 -15.71 -16.70 -8.83
C MET A 345 -15.30 -18.17 -8.91
N GLU A 346 -16.25 -19.04 -9.26
CA GLU A 346 -15.93 -20.45 -9.56
C GLU A 346 -14.98 -20.54 -10.75
N LYS A 347 -14.01 -21.45 -10.66
CA LYS A 347 -13.06 -21.67 -11.74
C LYS A 347 -13.77 -22.34 -12.91
N PRO A 348 -13.56 -21.90 -14.17
CA PRO A 348 -14.04 -22.63 -15.32
C PRO A 348 -13.40 -24.03 -15.34
N PHE A 349 -14.23 -25.04 -15.58
CA PHE A 349 -13.87 -26.46 -15.63
C PHE A 349 -12.82 -26.79 -16.69
#